data_AF-A0A0C3BG71-F1
#
_entry.id   AF-A0A0C3BG71-F1
#
_cell.length_a   1.000
_cell.length_b   1.000
_cell.length_c   1.000
_cell.angle_alpha   90.00
_cell.angle_beta   90.00
_cell.angle_gamma   90.00
#
_symmetry.space_group_name_H-M   'P 1'
#
loop_
_entity.id
_entity.type
_entity.pdbx_description
1 polymer ?
#
loop_
_entity_poly.entity_id
_entity_poly.type
_entity_poly.pdbx_seq_one_letter_code
_entity_poly.pdbx_strand_id
1 'polypeptide(L)'
;MQILSGSAWDAFVISLPGRPKTLYVDGQTAQLTNLRERSSVVALLDLADEQLECSAVIIALPKTSEGLDQLIHSLMYVGGQIVTKPPFKASSAYLLVGMEL
;
A
#
# COMPACT_ATOMS: atom_id res chain seq x y z
N MET A 1 -7.52 -8.39 12.95
CA MET A 1 -7.68 -7.92 11.57
C MET A 1 -8.71 -6.81 11.62
N GLN A 2 -8.29 -5.56 11.45
CA GLN A 2 -9.19 -4.42 11.38
C GLN A 2 -9.33 -4.03 9.90
N ILE A 3 -10.57 -3.86 9.44
CA ILE A 3 -10.90 -3.50 8.06
C ILE A 3 -11.28 -2.03 8.08
N LEU A 4 -10.60 -1.21 7.28
CA LEU A 4 -10.95 0.19 7.06
C LEU A 4 -11.59 0.30 5.69
N SER A 5 -12.91 0.49 5.66
CA SER A 5 -13.67 0.71 4.42
C SER A 5 -14.01 2.19 4.32
N GLY A 6 -13.12 2.95 3.68
CA GLY A 6 -13.43 4.29 3.19
C GLY A 6 -13.93 4.18 1.76
N SER A 7 -14.86 5.02 1.32
CA SER A 7 -15.58 4.98 0.02
C SER A 7 -14.72 4.96 -1.26
N ALA A 8 -13.40 4.87 -1.14
CA ALA A 8 -12.47 4.76 -2.27
C ALA A 8 -11.30 3.80 -2.05
N TRP A 9 -11.13 3.14 -0.90
CA TRP A 9 -9.93 2.31 -0.61
C TRP A 9 -10.28 1.15 0.33
N ASP A 10 -9.83 -0.05 -0.01
CA ASP A 10 -9.84 -1.20 0.90
C ASP A 10 -8.44 -1.38 1.51
N ALA A 11 -8.36 -1.24 2.83
CA ALA A 11 -7.12 -1.45 3.55
C ALA A 11 -7.30 -2.40 4.74
N PHE A 12 -6.28 -3.23 4.94
CA PHE A 12 -6.23 -4.29 5.94
C PHE A 12 -5.01 -4.12 6.82
N VAL A 13 -5.22 -3.93 8.12
CA VAL A 13 -4.12 -3.94 9.08
C VAL A 13 -3.86 -5.38 9.52
N ILE A 14 -2.64 -5.83 9.25
CA ILE A 14 -2.16 -7.15 9.66
C ILE A 14 -1.06 -6.98 10.71
N SER A 15 -1.33 -7.50 11.90
CA SER A 15 -0.34 -7.66 12.97
C SER A 15 -0.07 -9.15 13.13
N LEU A 16 1.18 -9.57 12.92
CA LEU A 16 1.62 -10.95 13.10
C LEU A 16 2.57 -11.02 14.29
N PRO A 17 2.48 -12.09 15.11
CA PRO A 17 3.42 -12.28 16.22
C PRO A 17 4.86 -12.38 15.67
N GLY A 18 5.75 -11.50 16.14
CA GLY A 18 7.15 -11.43 15.71
C GLY A 18 7.40 -10.63 14.42
N ARG A 19 6.41 -9.91 13.89
CA ARG A 19 6.59 -8.97 12.77
C ARG A 19 5.95 -7.62 13.08
N PRO A 20 6.47 -6.54 12.47
CA PRO A 20 5.87 -5.22 12.61
C PRO A 20 4.42 -5.23 12.11
N LYS A 21 3.61 -4.35 12.70
CA LYS A 21 2.22 -4.10 12.27
C LYS A 21 2.28 -3.46 10.89
N THR A 22 1.66 -4.10 9.90
CA THR A 22 1.75 -3.67 8.50
C THR A 22 0.35 -3.39 7.94
N LEU A 23 0.19 -2.23 7.32
CA LEU A 23 -1.01 -1.87 6.59
C LEU A 23 -0.91 -2.40 5.16
N TYR A 24 -1.87 -3.22 4.73
CA TYR A 24 -2.00 -3.70 3.36
C TYR A 24 -3.11 -2.94 2.66
N VAL A 25 -2.82 -2.33 1.51
CA VAL A 25 -3.77 -1.51 0.76
C VAL A 25 -4.00 -2.13 -0.60
N ASP A 26 -5.27 -2.27 -1.00
CA ASP A 26 -5.63 -2.70 -2.34
C ASP A 26 -5.65 -1.51 -3.31
N GLY A 27 -4.72 -1.52 -4.27
CA GLY A 27 -4.62 -0.54 -5.34
C GLY A 27 -5.62 -0.73 -6.47
N GLN A 28 -6.44 -1.78 -6.44
CA GLN A 28 -7.50 -2.01 -7.42
C GLN A 28 -8.77 -1.22 -7.08
N THR A 29 -9.16 -1.15 -5.80
CA THR A 29 -10.30 -0.34 -5.32
C THR A 29 -9.94 1.12 -5.10
N ALA A 30 -8.67 1.39 -4.72
CA ALA A 30 -8.09 2.72 -4.78
C ALA A 30 -8.09 3.18 -6.23
N GLN A 31 -9.12 3.91 -6.65
CA GLN A 31 -9.17 4.59 -7.94
C GLN A 31 -7.79 5.21 -8.15
N LEU A 32 -7.03 4.67 -9.10
CA LEU A 32 -5.61 5.01 -9.26
C LEU A 32 -5.38 6.52 -9.41
N THR A 33 -6.41 7.26 -9.81
CA THR A 33 -6.50 8.71 -9.77
C THR A 33 -6.28 9.32 -8.38
N ASN A 34 -6.82 8.75 -7.30
CA ASN A 34 -6.57 9.22 -5.93
C ASN A 34 -5.15 8.84 -5.45
N LEU A 35 -4.62 7.67 -5.85
CA LEU A 35 -3.23 7.27 -5.58
C LEU A 35 -2.20 8.09 -6.39
N ARG A 36 -2.58 8.56 -7.58
CA ARG A 36 -1.78 9.47 -8.42
C ARG A 36 -1.65 10.84 -7.78
N GLU A 37 -2.64 11.27 -6.99
CA GLU A 37 -2.48 12.44 -6.15
C GLU A 37 -1.57 12.11 -4.98
N ARG A 38 -0.32 12.61 -5.05
CA ARG A 38 0.69 12.47 -3.98
C ARG A 38 0.13 12.82 -2.59
N SER A 39 -0.79 13.77 -2.52
CA SER A 39 -1.49 14.19 -1.29
C SER A 39 -2.21 13.03 -0.60
N SER A 40 -2.78 12.09 -1.36
CA SER A 40 -3.51 10.97 -0.78
C SER A 40 -2.59 9.85 -0.27
N VAL A 41 -1.41 9.66 -0.87
CA VAL A 41 -0.42 8.67 -0.39
C VAL A 41 0.18 9.15 0.92
N VAL A 42 0.57 10.43 1.01
CA VAL A 42 1.07 11.01 2.25
C VAL A 42 0.03 10.93 3.36
N ALA A 43 -1.23 11.30 3.07
CA ALA A 43 -2.32 11.17 4.03
C ALA A 43 -2.55 9.72 4.50
N LEU A 44 -2.31 8.73 3.62
CA LEU A 44 -2.39 7.32 3.99
C LEU A 44 -1.21 6.87 4.87
N LEU A 45 0.00 7.40 4.62
CA LEU A 45 1.17 7.14 5.46
C LEU A 45 1.00 7.78 6.84
N ASP A 46 0.53 9.02 6.89
CA ASP A 46 0.21 9.72 8.14
C ASP A 46 -0.87 8.96 8.92
N LEU A 47 -1.92 8.47 8.25
CA LEU A 47 -2.93 7.61 8.89
C LEU A 47 -2.34 6.30 9.42
N ALA A 48 -1.44 5.68 8.65
CA ALA A 48 -0.82 4.42 9.01
C ALA A 48 0.13 4.56 10.20
N ASP A 49 0.89 5.64 10.27
CA ASP A 49 1.81 5.93 11.36
C ASP A 49 1.06 6.45 12.60
N GLU A 50 0.34 7.57 12.47
CA GLU A 50 -0.26 8.26 13.61
C GLU A 50 -1.48 7.54 14.20
N GLN A 51 -2.39 7.03 13.35
CA GLN A 51 -3.63 6.42 13.85
C GLN A 51 -3.54 4.92 14.01
N LEU A 52 -2.75 4.26 13.15
CA LEU A 52 -2.66 2.81 13.13
C LEU A 52 -1.37 2.29 13.74
N GLU A 53 -0.39 3.14 14.09
CA GLU A 53 0.89 2.73 14.67
C GLU A 53 1.53 1.57 13.87
N CYS A 54 1.42 1.63 12.55
CA CYS A 54 2.01 0.65 11.66
C CYS A 54 3.49 0.99 11.46
N SER A 55 4.35 -0.03 11.38
CA SER A 55 5.77 0.19 11.07
C SER A 55 6.05 0.06 9.56
N ALA A 56 5.06 -0.39 8.79
CA ALA A 56 5.18 -0.52 7.36
C ALA A 56 3.82 -0.46 6.65
N VAL A 57 3.85 -0.06 5.39
CA VAL A 57 2.71 -0.07 4.47
C VAL A 57 3.07 -0.90 3.24
N ILE A 58 2.17 -1.75 2.79
CA ILE A 58 2.30 -2.53 1.56
C ILE A 58 1.09 -2.22 0.68
N ILE A 59 1.35 -1.74 -0.53
CA ILE A 59 0.34 -1.42 -1.53
C ILE A 59 0.40 -2.49 -2.62
N ALA A 60 -0.73 -3.15 -2.86
CA ALA A 60 -0.88 -4.14 -3.92
C ALA A 60 -1.45 -3.49 -5.17
N LEU A 61 -0.63 -3.37 -6.22
CA LEU A 61 -1.01 -2.72 -7.48
C LEU A 61 -1.24 -3.77 -8.57
N PRO A 62 -2.38 -3.76 -9.29
CA PRO A 62 -2.56 -4.64 -10.44
C PRO A 62 -1.60 -4.29 -11.56
N LYS A 63 -0.94 -5.29 -12.15
CA LYS A 63 -0.04 -5.07 -13.31
C LYS A 63 -0.77 -4.64 -14.57
N THR A 64 -2.08 -4.89 -14.63
CA THR A 64 -2.95 -4.55 -15.76
C THR A 64 -3.42 -3.09 -15.73
N SER A 65 -3.05 -2.33 -14.71
CA SER A 65 -3.47 -0.95 -14.53
C SER A 65 -2.73 0.02 -15.43
N GLU A 66 -3.45 0.89 -16.13
CA GLU A 66 -2.85 1.97 -16.93
C GLU A 66 -2.19 3.04 -16.03
N GLY A 67 -0.99 3.49 -16.39
CA GLY A 67 -0.20 4.47 -15.62
C GLY A 67 0.47 3.91 -14.36
N LEU A 68 0.62 2.58 -14.28
CA LEU A 68 1.33 1.90 -13.20
C LEU A 68 2.79 2.34 -13.09
N ASP A 69 3.45 2.56 -14.22
CA ASP A 69 4.81 3.07 -14.32
C ASP A 69 4.97 4.41 -13.61
N GLN A 70 4.09 5.36 -13.89
CA GLN A 70 4.11 6.68 -13.27
C GLN A 70 3.80 6.62 -11.77
N LEU A 71 2.91 5.72 -11.36
CA LEU A 71 2.60 5.47 -9.96
C LEU A 71 3.76 4.84 -9.22
N ILE A 72 4.39 3.80 -9.77
CA ILE A 72 5.58 3.16 -9.19
C ILE A 72 6.69 4.19 -9.05
N HIS A 73 6.95 5.00 -10.08
CA HIS A 73 7.94 6.08 -10.00
C HIS A 73 7.62 7.07 -8.88
N SER A 74 6.35 7.44 -8.72
CA SER A 74 5.90 8.34 -7.65
C SER A 74 6.08 7.72 -6.26
N LEU A 75 5.75 6.44 -6.10
CA LEU A 75 5.92 5.68 -4.85
C LEU A 75 7.40 5.49 -4.52
N MET A 76 8.24 5.16 -5.49
CA MET A 76 9.69 5.06 -5.29
C MET A 76 10.30 6.41 -4.87
N TYR A 77 9.79 7.51 -5.41
CA TYR A 77 10.28 8.85 -5.03
C TYR A 77 10.00 9.20 -3.56
N VAL A 78 8.91 8.69 -2.98
CA VAL A 78 8.55 8.90 -1.56
C VAL A 78 9.13 7.82 -0.64
N GLY A 79 10.01 6.94 -1.14
CA GLY A 79 10.67 5.89 -0.34
C GLY A 79 10.12 4.48 -0.51
N GLY A 80 9.17 4.28 -1.44
CA GLY A 80 8.63 2.96 -1.76
C GLY A 80 9.64 2.03 -2.43
N GLN A 81 9.58 0.75 -2.07
CA GLN A 81 10.42 -0.32 -2.61
C GLN A 81 9.56 -1.46 -3.13
N ILE A 82 9.99 -2.10 -4.21
CA ILE A 82 9.27 -3.27 -4.75
C ILE A 82 9.53 -4.48 -3.86
N VAL A 83 8.47 -5.04 -3.28
CA VAL A 83 8.55 -6.24 -2.44
C VAL A 83 8.58 -7.48 -3.32
N THR A 84 9.77 -8.05 -3.48
CA THR A 84 9.99 -9.25 -4.32
C THR A 84 9.89 -10.56 -3.55
N LYS A 85 10.03 -10.52 -2.22
CA LYS A 85 9.90 -11.69 -1.33
C LYS A 85 8.83 -11.43 -0.27
N PRO A 86 7.55 -11.39 -0.64
CA PRO A 86 6.49 -11.18 0.32
C PRO A 86 6.37 -12.40 1.25
N PRO A 87 6.03 -12.17 2.53
CA PRO A 87 5.77 -13.26 3.48
C PRO A 87 4.52 -14.09 3.14
N PHE A 88 3.65 -13.56 2.29
CA PHE A 88 2.44 -14.21 1.79
C PHE A 88 2.58 -14.46 0.29
N LYS A 89 1.93 -15.51 -0.22
CA LYS A 89 1.94 -15.85 -1.64
C LYS A 89 1.22 -14.76 -2.43
N ALA A 90 1.98 -13.82 -3.00
CA ALA A 90 1.43 -12.80 -3.87
C ALA A 90 1.00 -13.41 -5.20
N SER A 91 -0.18 -13.01 -5.69
CA SER A 91 -0.60 -13.35 -7.05
C SER A 91 0.33 -12.63 -8.04
N SER A 92 0.77 -13.34 -9.08
CA SER A 92 1.67 -12.79 -10.10
C SER A 92 1.05 -11.66 -10.92
N ALA A 93 -0.28 -11.50 -10.84
CA ALA A 93 -1.03 -10.40 -11.43
C ALA A 93 -0.85 -9.07 -10.70
N TYR A 94 -0.33 -9.09 -9.47
CA TYR A 94 -0.11 -7.89 -8.66
C TYR A 94 1.38 -7.63 -8.46
N LEU A 95 1.70 -6.36 -8.31
CA LEU A 95 3.01 -5.86 -7.91
C LEU A 95 2.85 -5.26 -6.52
N LEU A 96 3.73 -5.64 -5.60
CA LEU A 96 3.71 -5.15 -4.23
C LEU A 96 4.74 -4.05 -4.07
N VAL A 97 4.32 -2.91 -3.53
CA VAL A 97 5.21 -1.82 -3.14
C VAL A 97 5.14 -1.66 -1.63
N GLY A 98 6.27 -1.78 -0.96
CA GLY A 98 6.41 -1.64 0.48
C GLY A 98 7.05 -0.29 0.83
N MET A 99 6.59 0.31 1.91
CA MET A 99 7.14 1.52 2.51
C MET A 99 7.33 1.25 4.00
N GLU A 100 8.49 1.60 4.52
CA GLU A 100 8.71 1.66 5.97
C GLU A 100 8.32 3.05 6.45
N LEU A 101 7.65 3.10 7.61
CA LEU A 101 7.21 4.33 8.26
C LEU A 101 8.24 4.75 9.32
#